data_AF-A0A3B1ANE1-F1
#
_entry.id   AF-A0A3B1ANE1-F1
#
_cell.length_a   1.000
_cell.length_b   1.000
_cell.length_c   1.000
_cell.angle_alpha   90.00
_cell.angle_beta   90.00
_cell.angle_gamma   90.00
#
_symmetry.space_group_name_H-M   'P 1'
#
loop_
_entity.id
_entity.type
_entity.pdbx_description
1 polymer ?
#
loop_
_entity_poly.entity_id
_entity_poly.type
_entity_poly.pdbx_seq_one_letter_code
_entity_poly.pdbx_strand_id
1 'polypeptide(L)'
;MSVISVEEWMNASDEERSRIHKRWDTSKGEGKEIASTVASLFSKECVYNISEAGVLNLDGEWLIDACVVADDFESLKDRSNFEFLGFRVTFSCMENQSV
;
A
#
# COMPACT_ATOMS: atom_id res chain seq x y z
N MET A 1 13.77 19.95 -0.97
CA MET A 1 12.30 19.85 -0.93
C MET A 1 11.94 19.15 0.36
N SER A 2 10.93 19.63 1.09
CA SER A 2 10.54 19.05 2.38
C SER A 2 9.90 17.70 2.15
N VAL A 3 10.53 16.64 2.66
CA VAL A 3 9.94 15.31 2.75
C VAL A 3 8.88 15.40 3.85
N ILE A 4 7.62 15.14 3.54
CA ILE A 4 6.57 15.04 4.56
C ILE A 4 6.90 13.86 5.48
N SER A 5 6.69 14.02 6.77
CA SER A 5 6.84 12.91 7.74
C SER A 5 5.65 11.95 7.72
N VAL A 6 5.82 10.76 8.28
CA VAL A 6 4.72 9.80 8.46
C VAL A 6 3.59 10.40 9.31
N GLU A 7 3.92 11.13 10.38
CA GLU A 7 2.92 11.74 11.25
C GLU A 7 2.08 12.79 10.50
N GLU A 8 2.72 13.64 9.71
CA GLU A 8 2.00 14.60 8.86
C GLU A 8 1.13 13.88 7.83
N TRP A 9 1.57 12.75 7.26
CA TRP A 9 0.76 11.95 6.34
C TRP A 9 -0.51 11.38 7.00
N MET A 10 -0.38 10.88 8.23
CA MET A 10 -1.51 10.32 8.98
C MET A 10 -2.56 11.38 9.30
N ASN A 11 -2.14 12.63 9.51
CA ASN A 11 -3.03 13.76 9.80
C ASN A 11 -3.54 14.49 8.54
N ALA A 12 -2.95 14.24 7.37
CA ALA A 12 -3.33 14.88 6.12
C ALA A 12 -4.73 14.44 5.63
N SER A 13 -5.45 15.34 4.96
CA SER A 13 -6.69 15.00 4.25
C SER A 13 -6.41 14.12 3.02
N ASP A 14 -7.44 13.48 2.48
CA ASP A 14 -7.29 12.65 1.28
C ASP A 14 -6.85 13.48 0.06
N GLU A 15 -7.30 14.74 -0.05
CA GLU A 15 -6.84 15.66 -1.09
C GLU A 15 -5.36 16.02 -0.93
N GLU A 16 -4.89 16.20 0.30
CA GLU A 16 -3.49 16.49 0.61
C GLU A 16 -2.60 15.29 0.27
N ARG A 17 -3.00 14.09 0.72
CA ARG A 17 -2.33 12.83 0.38
C ARG A 17 -2.22 12.66 -1.13
N SER A 18 -3.32 12.86 -1.87
CA SER A 18 -3.33 12.77 -3.34
C SER A 18 -2.36 13.75 -4.00
N ARG A 19 -2.28 15.00 -3.51
CA ARG A 19 -1.34 16.01 -4.03
C ARG A 19 0.12 15.65 -3.75
N ILE A 20 0.40 15.12 -2.56
CA ILE A 20 1.75 14.72 -2.16
C ILE A 20 2.19 13.49 -2.96
N HIS A 21 1.30 12.50 -3.09
CA HIS A 21 1.57 11.27 -3.84
C HIS A 21 2.05 11.58 -5.27
N LYS A 22 1.37 12.50 -5.97
CA LYS A 22 1.72 12.96 -7.32
C LYS A 22 3.05 13.71 -7.43
N ARG A 23 3.64 14.13 -6.30
CA ARG A 23 4.92 14.86 -6.28
C ARG A 23 6.11 13.94 -6.05
N TRP A 24 5.88 12.71 -5.59
CA TRP A 24 6.97 11.79 -5.31
C TRP A 24 7.63 11.30 -6.58
N ASP A 25 8.96 11.40 -6.61
CA ASP A 25 9.79 10.67 -7.55
C ASP A 25 10.15 9.31 -6.95
N THR A 26 9.29 8.33 -7.19
CA THR A 26 9.43 6.99 -6.60
C THR A 26 10.68 6.25 -7.12
N SER A 27 11.23 6.66 -8.28
CA SER A 27 12.51 6.15 -8.78
C SER A 27 13.70 6.51 -7.87
N LYS A 28 13.55 7.58 -7.08
CA LYS A 28 14.51 7.99 -6.05
C LYS A 28 14.18 7.48 -4.66
N GLY A 29 13.12 6.69 -4.52
CA GLY A 29 12.66 6.17 -3.22
C GLY A 29 11.81 7.14 -2.41
N GLU A 30 11.41 8.30 -2.96
CA GLU A 30 10.57 9.25 -2.24
C GLU A 30 9.22 8.62 -1.89
N GLY A 31 8.75 8.81 -0.65
CA GLY A 31 7.48 8.25 -0.16
C GLY A 31 7.54 6.78 0.28
N LYS A 32 8.65 6.07 0.07
CA LYS A 32 8.78 4.65 0.42
C LYS A 32 8.58 4.38 1.92
N GLU A 33 9.11 5.24 2.78
CA GLU A 33 8.98 5.11 4.24
C GLU A 33 7.52 5.21 4.68
N ILE A 34 6.78 6.18 4.12
CA ILE A 34 5.36 6.36 4.37
C ILE A 34 4.59 5.15 3.85
N ALA A 35 4.81 4.75 2.60
CA ALA A 35 4.16 3.58 2.01
C ALA A 35 4.40 2.32 2.85
N SER A 36 5.62 2.11 3.33
CA SER A 36 5.99 0.93 4.15
C SER A 36 5.31 0.96 5.51
N THR A 37 5.19 2.14 6.12
CA THR A 37 4.48 2.31 7.39
C THR A 37 3.00 2.06 7.20
N VAL A 38 2.40 2.59 6.14
CA VAL A 38 0.99 2.36 5.81
C VAL A 38 0.72 0.88 5.52
N ALA A 39 1.60 0.18 4.79
CA ALA A 39 1.49 -1.26 4.58
C ALA A 39 1.54 -2.05 5.90
N SER A 40 2.42 -1.67 6.83
CA SER A 40 2.49 -2.28 8.17
C SER A 40 1.26 -1.97 9.03
N LEU A 41 0.59 -0.83 8.84
CA LEU A 41 -0.68 -0.54 9.51
C LEU A 41 -1.81 -1.35 8.89
N PHE A 42 -1.83 -1.45 7.57
CA PHE A 42 -2.81 -2.23 6.84
C PHE A 42 -2.82 -3.68 7.31
N SER A 43 -1.67 -4.34 7.44
CA SER A 43 -1.61 -5.73 7.94
C SER A 43 -2.10 -5.89 9.39
N LYS A 44 -2.08 -4.84 10.20
CA LYS A 44 -2.53 -4.88 11.61
C LYS A 44 -4.00 -4.54 11.80
N GLU A 45 -4.54 -3.65 10.96
CA GLU A 45 -5.91 -3.15 11.07
C GLU A 45 -6.90 -3.89 10.17
N CYS A 46 -6.42 -4.68 9.21
CA CYS A 46 -7.31 -5.34 8.26
C CYS A 46 -8.13 -6.46 8.91
N VAL A 47 -9.38 -6.58 8.45
CA VAL A 47 -10.30 -7.66 8.84
C VAL A 47 -10.01 -8.96 8.07
N TYR A 48 -9.20 -8.89 7.01
CA TYR A 48 -8.83 -10.04 6.19
C TYR A 48 -7.62 -10.77 6.79
N ASN A 49 -7.50 -12.08 6.53
CA ASN A 49 -6.31 -12.85 6.90
C ASN A 49 -5.14 -12.50 5.97
N ILE A 50 -4.53 -11.35 6.23
CA ILE A 50 -3.30 -10.91 5.57
C ILE A 50 -2.12 -11.63 6.23
N SER A 51 -1.41 -12.43 5.45
CA SER A 51 -0.18 -13.10 5.86
C SER A 51 1.00 -12.13 5.90
N GLU A 52 1.10 -11.25 4.91
CA GLU A 52 2.16 -10.26 4.75
C GLU A 52 1.63 -9.05 3.99
N ALA A 53 2.10 -7.84 4.34
CA ALA A 53 1.85 -6.65 3.54
C ALA A 53 3.17 -5.93 3.28
N GLY A 54 3.42 -5.62 2.01
CA GLY A 54 4.60 -4.94 1.53
C GLY A 54 4.25 -3.73 0.68
N VAL A 55 5.28 -3.19 0.02
CA VAL A 55 5.12 -2.10 -0.94
C VAL A 55 5.69 -2.50 -2.29
N LEU A 56 4.95 -2.18 -3.35
CA LEU A 56 5.39 -2.31 -4.73
C LEU A 56 5.55 -0.93 -5.35
N ASN A 57 6.58 -0.77 -6.18
CA ASN A 57 6.66 0.36 -7.10
C ASN A 57 6.18 -0.12 -8.47
N LEU A 58 5.09 0.48 -8.96
CA LEU A 58 4.55 0.18 -10.29
C LEU A 58 4.27 1.50 -10.99
N ASP A 59 4.81 1.66 -12.21
CA ASP A 59 4.59 2.82 -13.08
C ASP A 59 4.82 4.19 -12.41
N GLY A 60 5.76 4.24 -11.47
CA GLY A 60 6.11 5.46 -10.76
C GLY A 60 5.24 5.75 -9.53
N GLU A 61 4.38 4.82 -9.11
CA GLU A 61 3.55 4.94 -7.92
C GLU A 61 3.88 3.85 -6.88
N TRP A 62 3.75 4.19 -5.59
CA TRP A 62 3.81 3.20 -4.52
C TRP A 62 2.43 2.58 -4.30
N LEU A 63 2.39 1.26 -4.19
CA LEU A 63 1.20 0.46 -3.96
C LEU A 63 1.42 -0.41 -2.72
N ILE A 64 0.34 -0.71 -2.00
CA ILE A 64 0.37 -1.71 -0.93
C ILE A 64 0.06 -3.06 -1.56
N ASP A 65 0.97 -4.02 -1.40
CA ASP A 65 0.74 -5.40 -1.81
C ASP A 65 0.43 -6.24 -0.58
N ALA A 66 -0.79 -6.73 -0.50
CA ALA A 66 -1.28 -7.51 0.62
C ALA A 66 -1.44 -8.97 0.21
N CYS A 67 -0.57 -9.82 0.75
CA CYS A 67 -0.65 -11.25 0.56
C CYS A 67 -1.69 -11.84 1.52
N VAL A 68 -2.80 -12.30 0.97
CA VAL A 68 -3.92 -12.88 1.72
C VAL A 68 -3.89 -14.41 1.65
N VAL A 69 -4.41 -15.05 2.70
CA VAL A 69 -4.61 -16.50 2.72
C VAL A 69 -5.69 -16.87 1.69
N ALA A 70 -5.51 -18.00 1.01
CA ALA A 70 -6.29 -18.43 -0.16
C ALA A 70 -7.82 -18.35 0.03
N ASP A 71 -8.31 -18.68 1.23
CA ASP A 71 -9.74 -18.66 1.56
C ASP A 71 -10.36 -17.26 1.43
N ASP A 72 -9.61 -16.20 1.76
CA ASP A 72 -10.06 -14.81 1.63
C ASP A 72 -9.74 -14.25 0.22
N PHE A 73 -8.70 -14.78 -0.45
CA PHE A 73 -8.24 -14.28 -1.76
C PHE A 73 -9.30 -14.34 -2.85
N GLU A 74 -10.06 -15.43 -2.95
CA GLU A 74 -11.10 -15.60 -3.99
C GLU A 74 -12.14 -14.48 -3.96
N SER A 75 -12.39 -13.88 -2.80
CA SER A 75 -13.33 -12.76 -2.62
C SER A 75 -12.71 -11.37 -2.83
N LEU A 76 -11.38 -11.28 -2.87
CA LEU A 76 -10.61 -10.04 -2.88
C LEU A 76 -9.89 -9.80 -4.21
N LYS A 77 -9.53 -10.85 -4.95
CA LYS A 77 -8.71 -10.79 -6.17
C LYS A 77 -9.24 -9.86 -7.27
N ASP A 78 -10.57 -9.72 -7.36
CA ASP A 78 -11.23 -8.90 -8.38
C ASP A 78 -11.49 -7.45 -7.92
N ARG A 79 -11.08 -7.07 -6.70
CA ARG A 79 -11.28 -5.72 -6.17
C ARG A 79 -10.20 -4.78 -6.68
N SER A 80 -10.53 -3.98 -7.69
CA SER A 80 -9.61 -3.00 -8.30
C SER A 80 -9.57 -1.63 -7.60
N ASN A 81 -10.53 -1.31 -6.73
CA ASN A 81 -10.74 0.05 -6.20
C ASN A 81 -10.48 0.16 -4.69
N PHE A 82 -9.68 -0.74 -4.13
CA PHE A 82 -9.40 -0.70 -2.69
C PHE A 82 -8.25 0.29 -2.41
N GLU A 83 -8.50 1.25 -1.53
CA GLU A 83 -7.50 2.23 -1.09
C GLU A 83 -7.42 2.25 0.44
N PHE A 84 -6.21 2.46 0.96
CA PHE A 84 -5.96 2.63 2.38
C PHE A 84 -4.98 3.78 2.60
N LEU A 85 -5.42 4.80 3.33
CA LEU A 85 -4.64 6.01 3.64
C LEU A 85 -3.95 6.64 2.42
N GLY A 86 -4.67 6.70 1.29
CA GLY A 86 -4.21 7.31 0.04
C GLY A 86 -3.37 6.40 -0.85
N PHE A 87 -3.20 5.13 -0.50
CA PHE A 87 -2.50 4.14 -1.32
C PHE A 87 -3.46 3.11 -1.87
N ARG A 88 -3.34 2.78 -3.16
CA ARG A 88 -4.06 1.66 -3.75
C ARG A 88 -3.49 0.35 -3.20
N VAL A 89 -4.40 -0.56 -2.83
CA VAL A 89 -4.08 -1.88 -2.32
C VAL A 89 -4.32 -2.91 -3.42
N THR A 90 -3.34 -3.76 -3.65
CA THR A 90 -3.48 -4.96 -4.47
C THR A 90 -3.45 -6.18 -3.57
N PHE A 91 -4.31 -7.16 -3.85
CA PHE A 91 -4.32 -8.42 -3.14
C PHE A 91 -3.62 -9.49 -3.98
N SER A 92 -2.71 -10.20 -3.35
CA SER A 92 -2.00 -11.33 -3.93
C SER A 92 -2.22 -12.59 -3.07
N CYS A 93 -2.08 -13.77 -3.65
CA CYS A 93 -2.17 -15.04 -2.92
C CYS A 93 -0.80 -15.72 -2.92
N MET A 94 -0.46 -16.35 -1.80
CA MET A 94 0.64 -17.32 -1.74
C MET A 94 0.23 -18.62 -2.49
N GLU A 95 0.10 -18.55 -3.81
CA GLU A 95 0.17 -19.76 -4.64
C GLU A 95 1.43 -19.67 -5.51
N ASN A 96 2.43 -20.49 -5.14
CA ASN A 96 3.66 -20.79 -5.86
C ASN A 96 4.66 -19.63 -6.10
N GLN A 97 5.35 -19.20 -5.05
CA GLN A 97 6.80 -19.00 -5.16
C GLN A 97 7.50 -20.33 -4.84
N SER A 98 7.31 -21.34 -5.69
CA SER A 98 8.15 -22.54 -5.71
C SER A 98 8.95 -22.49 -7.01
N VAL A 99 10.21 -22.06 -6.86
CA VAL A 99 11.29 -22.21 -7.83
C VAL A 99 11.72 -23.68 -7.88
#